data_AF-D2D016-F1
#
_entry.id   AF-D2D016-F1
#
_cell.length_a   1.000
_cell.length_b   1.000
_cell.length_c   1.000
_cell.angle_alpha   90.00
_cell.angle_beta   90.00
_cell.angle_gamma   90.00
#
_symmetry.space_group_name_H-M   'P 1'
#
loop_
_entity.id
_entity.type
_entity.pdbx_description
1 polymer ?
#
loop_
_entity_poly.entity_id
_entity_poly.type
_entity_poly.pdbx_seq_one_letter_code
_entity_poly.pdbx_strand_id
1 'polypeptide(L)' 'MKTLAILLVFLVVVCVFVAQHPAYAACYMQQCWANCRAQHGRYFRRAYCQGSVCRCAFNNGR' A
#
# COMPACT_ATOMS: atom_id res chain seq x y z
N MET A 1 28.43 -15.71 20.20
CA MET A 1 28.78 -15.29 18.81
C MET A 1 27.79 -15.77 17.74
N LYS A 2 27.27 -17.00 17.80
CA LYS A 2 26.28 -17.50 16.81
C LYS A 2 24.95 -16.72 16.78
N THR A 3 24.47 -16.24 17.91
CA THR A 3 23.16 -15.55 18.02
C THR A 3 23.12 -14.22 17.25
N LEU A 4 24.22 -13.46 17.27
CA LEU A 4 24.33 -12.18 16.56
C LEU A 4 24.29 -12.38 15.04
N ALA A 5 24.92 -13.46 14.54
CA ALA A 5 24.88 -13.78 13.12
C ALA A 5 23.45 -14.11 12.66
N ILE A 6 22.68 -14.87 13.46
CA ILE A 6 21.29 -15.22 13.13
C ILE A 6 20.41 -13.96 13.08
N LEU A 7 20.57 -13.05 14.05
CA LEU A 7 19.83 -11.79 14.08
C LEU A 7 20.13 -10.90 12.87
N LEU A 8 21.41 -10.80 12.48
CA LEU A 8 21.81 -10.03 11.30
C LEU A 8 21.22 -10.59 10.02
N VAL A 9 21.22 -11.91 9.85
CA VAL A 9 20.60 -12.57 8.67
C VAL A 9 19.11 -12.27 8.62
N PHE A 10 18.41 -12.39 9.74
CA PHE A 10 16.97 -12.09 9.81
C PHE A 10 16.67 -10.62 9.45
N LEU A 11 17.48 -9.69 9.97
CA LEU A 11 17.32 -8.27 9.73
C LEU A 11 17.53 -7.93 8.24
N VAL A 12 18.55 -8.52 7.60
CA VAL A 12 18.80 -8.35 6.16
C VAL A 12 17.64 -8.86 5.33
N VAL A 13 17.09 -10.05 5.65
CA VAL A 13 15.94 -10.62 4.92
C VAL A 13 14.73 -9.71 5.02
N VAL A 14 14.43 -9.19 6.22
CA VAL A 14 13.31 -8.26 6.42
C VAL A 14 13.52 -6.96 5.64
N CYS A 15 14.72 -6.39 5.66
CA CYS A 15 15.03 -5.18 4.90
C CYS A 15 14.87 -5.37 3.39
N VAL A 16 15.35 -6.49 2.85
CA VAL A 16 15.21 -6.81 1.42
C VAL A 16 13.75 -7.00 1.05
N PHE A 17 12.95 -7.68 1.89
CA PHE A 17 11.53 -7.88 1.66
C PHE A 17 10.77 -6.55 1.62
N VAL A 18 11.05 -5.64 2.55
CA VAL A 18 10.47 -4.29 2.57
C VAL A 18 10.88 -3.49 1.32
N ALA A 19 12.15 -3.60 0.90
CA ALA A 19 12.65 -2.92 -0.30
C ALA A 19 12.10 -3.49 -1.62
N GLN A 20 11.78 -4.79 -1.67
CA GLN A 20 11.20 -5.48 -2.83
C GLN A 20 9.68 -5.27 -2.96
N HIS A 21 8.99 -4.91 -1.87
CA HIS A 21 7.58 -4.55 -1.88
C HIS A 21 7.32 -3.04 -1.65
N PRO A 22 7.98 -2.11 -2.40
CA PRO A 22 7.78 -0.67 -2.23
C PRO A 22 6.39 -0.23 -2.69
N ALA A 23 5.67 -1.09 -3.42
CA ALA A 23 4.34 -0.84 -3.93
C ALA A 23 3.30 -0.59 -2.82
N TYR A 24 3.55 -1.06 -1.59
CA TYR A 24 2.69 -0.74 -0.44
C TYR A 24 2.97 0.63 0.19
N ALA A 25 4.12 1.25 -0.10
CA ALA A 25 4.55 2.51 0.52
C ALA A 25 4.25 3.75 -0.34
N ALA A 26 4.33 3.65 -1.67
CA ALA A 26 4.10 4.80 -2.54
C ALA A 26 2.62 5.23 -2.59
N CYS A 27 1.70 4.28 -2.41
CA CYS A 27 0.28 4.55 -2.35
C CYS A 27 -0.25 4.17 -0.96
N TYR A 28 -0.36 5.17 -0.09
CA TYR A 28 -1.00 5.02 1.21
C TYR A 28 -2.47 4.68 1.01
N MET A 29 -2.80 3.39 1.07
CA MET A 29 -4.14 2.88 0.83
C MET A 29 -5.20 3.58 1.70
N GLN A 30 -4.88 3.89 2.96
CA GLN A 30 -5.75 4.66 3.85
C GLN A 30 -6.04 6.07 3.33
N GLN A 31 -5.02 6.83 2.93
CA GLN A 31 -5.19 8.16 2.36
C GLN A 31 -5.91 8.12 1.01
N CYS A 32 -5.55 7.16 0.15
CA CYS A 32 -6.20 6.94 -1.13
C CYS A 32 -7.70 6.68 -0.95
N TRP A 33 -8.05 5.80 -0.02
CA TRP A 33 -9.44 5.48 0.28
C TRP A 33 -10.20 6.65 0.88
N ALA A 34 -9.59 7.40 1.81
CA ALA A 34 -10.19 8.60 2.39
C ALA A 34 -10.46 9.67 1.32
N ASN A 35 -9.50 9.93 0.43
CA ASN A 35 -9.64 10.88 -0.67
C ASN A 35 -10.73 10.44 -1.67
N CYS A 36 -10.71 9.19 -2.12
CA CYS A 36 -11.73 8.69 -3.05
C CYS A 36 -13.15 8.74 -2.44
N ARG A 37 -13.27 8.44 -1.15
CA ARG A 37 -14.54 8.54 -0.43
C ARG A 37 -15.01 9.99 -0.30
N ALA A 38 -14.10 10.92 -0.04
CA ALA A 38 -14.41 12.35 0.03
C ALA A 38 -14.84 12.91 -1.34
N GLN A 39 -14.19 12.47 -2.43
CA GLN A 39 -14.50 12.93 -3.79
C GLN A 39 -15.81 12.35 -4.35
N HIS A 40 -16.04 11.05 -4.19
CA HIS A 40 -17.18 10.37 -4.83
C HIS A 40 -18.37 10.12 -3.90
N GLY A 41 -18.21 10.33 -2.59
CA GLY A 41 -19.29 10.24 -1.60
C GLY A 41 -20.08 8.93 -1.71
N ARG A 42 -21.39 9.05 -1.96
CA ARG A 42 -22.34 7.91 -2.08
C ARG A 42 -22.06 7.00 -3.29
N TYR A 43 -21.35 7.49 -4.30
CA TYR A 43 -21.04 6.72 -5.51
C TYR A 43 -19.73 5.92 -5.38
N PHE A 44 -18.98 6.13 -4.30
CA PHE A 44 -17.73 5.41 -4.04
C PHE A 44 -17.98 3.91 -3.81
N ARG A 45 -17.27 3.06 -4.55
CA ARG A 45 -17.32 1.60 -4.39
C ARG A 45 -16.04 1.04 -3.78
N ARG A 46 -14.90 1.44 -4.33
CA ARG A 46 -13.58 0.88 -3.93
C ARG A 46 -12.49 1.89 -4.24
N ALA A 47 -11.43 1.90 -3.45
CA ALA A 47 -10.17 2.53 -3.80
C ALA A 47 -9.11 1.44 -3.87
N TYR A 48 -8.13 1.58 -4.77
CA TYR A 48 -7.02 0.66 -4.87
C TYR A 48 -5.79 1.36 -5.42
N CYS A 49 -4.64 0.85 -5.03
CA CYS A 49 -3.35 1.33 -5.49
C CYS A 49 -2.94 0.54 -6.75
N GLN A 50 -2.74 1.25 -7.86
CA GLN A 50 -2.16 0.71 -9.08
C GLN A 50 -0.71 1.19 -9.16
N GLY A 51 0.19 0.43 -8.54
CA GLY A 51 1.56 0.89 -8.29
C GLY A 51 1.57 2.08 -7.33
N SER A 52 2.18 3.20 -7.74
CA SER A 52 2.20 4.46 -6.99
C SER A 52 0.95 5.33 -7.15
N VAL A 53 0.00 4.94 -8.02
CA VAL A 53 -1.17 5.75 -8.35
C VAL A 53 -2.40 5.27 -7.59
N CYS A 54 -3.08 6.18 -6.91
CA CYS A 54 -4.38 5.93 -6.31
C CYS A 54 -5.49 5.92 -7.38
N ARG A 55 -6.29 4.85 -7.44
CA ARG A 55 -7.45 4.73 -8.33
C ARG A 55 -8.73 4.57 -7.53
N CYS A 56 -9.74 5.35 -7.89
CA CYS A 56 -11.08 5.28 -7.33
C CYS A 56 -12.01 4.54 -8.30
N ALA A 57 -12.65 3.47 -7.83
CA ALA A 57 -13.80 2.88 -8.49
C ALA A 57 -15.07 3.50 -7.89
N PHE A 58 -15.85 4.16 -8.74
CA PHE A 58 -17.13 4.76 -8.39
C PHE A 58 -18.18 4.34 -9.40
N ASN A 59 -19.42 4.23 -8.95
CA ASN A 59 -20.55 3.88 -9.80
C ASN A 59 -21.14 5.17 -10.37
N ASN A 60 -20.72 5.55 -11.57
CA ASN A 60 -21.41 6.58 -12.35
C ASN A 60 -22.57 5.84 -13.03
N GLY A 61 -23.81 5.98 -12.54
CA GLY A 61 -24.96 5.16 -12.94
C GLY A 61 -25.40 5.35 -14.41
N ARG A 62 -24.52 5.05 -15.35
CA ARG A 62 -24.65 5.20 -16.79
C ARG A 62 -24.46 3.86 -17.47
#